data_AF-A0AAV0QCM7-F1
#
_entry.id   AF-A0AAV0QCM7-F1
#
_cell.length_a   1.000
_cell.length_b   1.000
_cell.length_c   1.000
_cell.angle_alpha   90.00
_cell.angle_beta   90.00
_cell.angle_gamma   90.00
#
_symmetry.space_group_name_H-M   'P 1'
#
loop_
_entity.id
_entity.type
_entity.pdbx_description
1 polymer ?
#
loop_
_entity_poly.entity_id
_entity_poly.type
_entity_poly.pdbx_seq_one_letter_code
_entity_poly.pdbx_strand_id
1 'polypeptide(L)'
;MQPLSNLKWYDFCFREVLPGRIVRNVDELGPVFLQSVQKHNTVMLVSIVWASDSIARNLLCHFERLNIQNYVLVGLSSDYLFDLARRGHPVIVADELGKNMRDHKLVNSQDNILLVKAYLMKKCLEHGLNVWTVDANVLFVNDDIFHREFTDSTNDFFAGKALDLLFARSSSAAKKVVAGDGFLAKVATYINRVEPENSSNIAQVLAKLLNQNGIAVKTIAESAVGMKIDDRDSVSSEALSGKKMVYWSREMSPEFLRKRLEELSMWVVDGADSSCKAVVCHQQS
;
A
#
# COMPACT_ATOMS: atom_id res chain seq x y z
N MET A 1 -31.92 -21.43 -10.99
CA MET A 1 -31.22 -20.14 -10.88
C MET A 1 -29.74 -20.40 -11.16
N GLN A 2 -29.07 -19.59 -11.99
CA GLN A 2 -27.62 -19.70 -12.14
C GLN A 2 -26.93 -19.28 -10.82
N PRO A 3 -25.81 -19.92 -10.45
CA PRO A 3 -25.08 -19.51 -9.25
C PRO A 3 -24.57 -18.07 -9.43
N LEU A 4 -24.60 -17.29 -8.35
CA LEU A 4 -24.13 -15.89 -8.32
C LEU A 4 -22.67 -15.75 -8.80
N SER A 5 -21.90 -16.85 -8.76
CA SER A 5 -20.54 -16.94 -9.30
C SER A 5 -20.44 -16.74 -10.82
N ASN A 6 -21.54 -16.92 -11.57
CA ASN A 6 -21.54 -16.85 -13.04
C ASN A 6 -22.10 -15.52 -13.56
N LEU A 7 -22.56 -14.64 -12.67
CA LEU A 7 -23.02 -13.31 -13.06
C LEU A 7 -21.81 -12.39 -13.26
N LYS A 8 -21.77 -11.71 -14.40
CA LYS A 8 -20.83 -10.61 -14.62
C LYS A 8 -21.22 -9.46 -13.71
N TRP A 9 -20.24 -8.95 -12.96
CA TRP A 9 -20.39 -7.75 -12.16
C TRP A 9 -19.77 -6.59 -12.90
N TYR A 10 -20.36 -5.41 -12.75
CA TYR A 10 -19.90 -4.21 -13.42
C TYR A 10 -19.77 -3.06 -12.42
N ASP A 11 -18.76 -2.21 -12.62
CA ASP A 11 -18.66 -0.95 -11.91
C ASP A 11 -19.59 0.13 -12.51
N PHE A 12 -19.56 1.34 -11.94
CA PHE A 12 -20.33 2.48 -12.45
C PHE A 12 -19.96 2.90 -13.88
N CYS A 13 -18.83 2.44 -14.40
CA CYS A 13 -18.34 2.68 -15.75
C CYS A 13 -18.61 1.50 -16.68
N PHE A 14 -19.45 0.53 -16.27
CA PHE A 14 -19.76 -0.69 -17.00
C PHE A 14 -18.52 -1.52 -17.37
N ARG A 15 -17.44 -1.41 -16.59
CA ARG A 15 -16.27 -2.30 -16.69
C ARG A 15 -16.55 -3.56 -15.88
N GLU A 16 -16.25 -4.72 -16.45
CA GLU A 16 -16.41 -5.98 -15.73
C GLU A 16 -15.45 -6.00 -14.52
N VAL A 17 -16.00 -6.22 -13.33
CA VAL A 17 -15.23 -6.37 -12.09
C VAL A 17 -15.24 -7.82 -11.67
N LEU A 18 -14.11 -8.30 -11.16
CA LEU A 18 -14.00 -9.60 -10.55
C LEU A 18 -14.32 -9.44 -9.06
N PRO A 19 -15.52 -9.82 -8.58
CA PRO A 19 -15.85 -9.69 -7.17
C PRO A 19 -15.04 -10.71 -6.34
N GLY A 20 -14.84 -10.42 -5.06
CA GLY A 20 -14.26 -11.37 -4.11
C GLY A 20 -12.76 -11.59 -4.32
N ARG A 21 -12.03 -10.57 -4.77
CA ARG A 21 -10.55 -10.61 -4.86
C ARG A 21 -9.94 -10.48 -3.47
N ILE A 22 -9.95 -11.57 -2.73
CA ILE A 22 -9.51 -11.61 -1.33
C ILE A 22 -8.42 -12.66 -1.13
N VAL A 23 -7.42 -12.31 -0.33
CA VAL A 23 -6.36 -13.21 0.13
C VAL A 23 -6.36 -13.25 1.66
N ARG A 24 -6.50 -14.45 2.20
CA ARG A 24 -6.55 -14.77 3.64
C ARG A 24 -5.47 -15.74 4.07
N ASN A 25 -4.87 -16.46 3.13
CA ASN A 25 -3.85 -17.46 3.40
C ASN A 25 -2.71 -17.40 2.38
N VAL A 26 -1.63 -18.11 2.67
CA VAL A 26 -0.40 -18.12 1.87
C VAL A 26 -0.60 -18.76 0.48
N ASP A 27 -1.56 -19.66 0.33
CA ASP A 27 -1.84 -20.38 -0.92
C ASP A 27 -2.63 -19.53 -1.91
N GLU A 28 -3.48 -18.63 -1.40
CA GLU A 28 -4.23 -17.65 -2.20
C GLU A 28 -3.31 -16.55 -2.78
N LEU A 29 -2.17 -16.29 -2.13
CA LEU A 29 -1.18 -15.33 -2.62
C LEU A 29 -0.27 -15.95 -3.69
N GLY A 30 -0.88 -16.32 -4.81
CA GLY A 30 -0.21 -16.95 -5.94
C GLY A 30 0.21 -15.99 -7.06
N PRO A 31 0.93 -16.50 -8.07
CA PRO A 31 1.30 -15.73 -9.27
C PRO A 31 0.07 -15.18 -9.98
N VAL A 32 -1.05 -15.91 -10.00
CA VAL A 32 -2.28 -15.45 -10.65
C VAL A 32 -2.83 -14.18 -10.00
N PHE A 33 -2.93 -14.16 -8.67
CA PHE A 33 -3.38 -12.97 -7.95
C PHE A 33 -2.44 -11.79 -8.19
N LEU A 34 -1.14 -12.00 -7.98
CA LEU A 34 -0.13 -10.93 -8.10
C LEU A 34 0.02 -10.40 -9.54
N GLN A 35 -0.07 -11.26 -10.55
CA GLN A 35 -0.04 -10.84 -11.95
C GLN A 35 -1.32 -10.12 -12.37
N SER A 36 -2.46 -10.38 -11.71
CA SER A 36 -3.73 -9.68 -11.99
C SER A 36 -3.80 -8.25 -11.43
N VAL A 37 -2.85 -7.85 -10.58
CA VAL A 37 -2.83 -6.54 -9.90
C VAL A 37 -1.60 -5.70 -10.25
N GLN A 38 -0.76 -6.16 -11.18
CA GLN A 38 0.45 -5.42 -11.55
C GLN A 38 0.19 -4.48 -12.73
N LYS A 39 0.94 -3.37 -12.76
CA LYS A 39 1.14 -2.53 -13.95
C LYS A 39 2.62 -2.24 -14.06
N HIS A 40 3.20 -2.41 -15.26
CA HIS A 40 4.63 -2.26 -15.50
C HIS A 40 5.51 -3.04 -14.49
N ASN A 41 5.14 -4.31 -14.24
CA ASN A 41 5.76 -5.21 -13.26
C ASN A 41 5.82 -4.64 -11.85
N THR A 42 4.91 -3.74 -11.49
CA THR A 42 4.93 -3.04 -10.20
C THR A 42 3.59 -3.19 -9.50
N VAL A 43 3.63 -3.56 -8.22
CA VAL A 43 2.47 -3.67 -7.33
C VAL A 43 2.63 -2.69 -6.16
N MET A 44 1.56 -2.00 -5.82
CA MET A 44 1.49 -1.12 -4.66
C MET A 44 0.70 -1.78 -3.54
N LEU A 45 1.38 -2.16 -2.46
CA LEU A 45 0.76 -2.64 -1.24
C LEU A 45 0.35 -1.44 -0.39
N VAL A 46 -0.94 -1.22 -0.23
CA VAL A 46 -1.50 -0.05 0.44
C VAL A 46 -2.11 -0.47 1.77
N SER A 47 -1.49 -0.09 2.88
CA SER A 47 -2.03 -0.40 4.20
C SER A 47 -3.12 0.59 4.59
N ILE A 48 -4.31 0.07 4.86
CA ILE A 48 -5.47 0.85 5.34
C ILE A 48 -5.79 0.55 6.80
N VAL A 49 -4.90 -0.14 7.53
CA VAL A 49 -5.15 -0.66 8.89
C VAL A 49 -5.55 0.42 9.89
N TRP A 50 -4.96 1.61 9.81
CA TRP A 50 -5.24 2.71 10.73
C TRP A 50 -6.16 3.77 10.13
N ALA A 51 -6.49 3.68 8.84
CA ALA A 51 -7.32 4.67 8.16
C ALA A 51 -8.80 4.45 8.48
N SER A 52 -9.52 5.54 8.68
CA SER A 52 -10.99 5.49 8.70
C SER A 52 -11.53 5.11 7.32
N ASP A 53 -12.76 4.60 7.27
CA ASP A 53 -13.47 4.31 6.01
C ASP A 53 -13.48 5.53 5.08
N SER A 54 -13.69 6.74 5.62
CA SER A 54 -13.70 7.99 4.85
C SER A 54 -12.33 8.31 4.24
N ILE A 55 -11.23 8.11 4.96
CA ILE A 55 -9.86 8.30 4.45
C ILE A 55 -9.57 7.27 3.36
N ALA A 56 -9.89 5.99 3.60
CA ALA A 56 -9.68 4.91 2.64
C ALA A 56 -10.53 5.12 1.37
N ARG A 57 -11.78 5.56 1.49
CA ARG A 57 -12.63 5.92 0.34
C ARG A 57 -12.06 7.11 -0.41
N ASN A 58 -11.61 8.16 0.30
CA ASN A 58 -10.98 9.33 -0.33
C ASN A 58 -9.76 8.91 -1.17
N LEU A 59 -8.90 8.07 -0.61
CA LEU A 59 -7.76 7.48 -1.31
C LEU A 59 -8.18 6.70 -2.56
N LEU A 60 -9.19 5.82 -2.46
CA LEU A 60 -9.69 5.05 -3.60
C LEU A 60 -10.29 5.93 -4.69
N CYS A 61 -11.00 7.00 -4.33
CA CYS A 61 -11.50 7.97 -5.30
C CYS A 61 -10.34 8.68 -6.03
N HIS A 62 -9.22 8.95 -5.36
CA HIS A 62 -8.01 9.45 -6.02
C HIS A 62 -7.38 8.41 -6.95
N PHE A 63 -7.35 7.14 -6.55
CA PHE A 63 -6.87 6.06 -7.41
C PHE A 63 -7.70 5.95 -8.69
N GLU A 64 -9.03 6.00 -8.57
CA GLU A 64 -9.90 6.05 -9.75
C GLU A 64 -9.64 7.32 -10.57
N ARG A 65 -9.56 8.51 -9.98
CA ARG A 65 -9.27 9.75 -10.74
C ARG A 65 -7.93 9.68 -11.50
N LEU A 66 -6.91 9.07 -10.92
CA LEU A 66 -5.56 8.95 -11.47
C LEU A 66 -5.34 7.66 -12.28
N ASN A 67 -6.37 6.84 -12.48
CA ASN A 67 -6.27 5.54 -13.16
C ASN A 67 -5.19 4.62 -12.56
N ILE A 68 -5.04 4.66 -11.24
CA ILE A 68 -4.13 3.78 -10.49
C ILE A 68 -4.86 2.46 -10.28
N GLN A 69 -4.39 1.41 -10.97
CA GLN A 69 -5.01 0.09 -10.94
C GLN A 69 -4.12 -0.97 -10.29
N ASN A 70 -2.84 -0.66 -10.09
CA ASN A 70 -1.83 -1.61 -9.65
C ASN A 70 -1.61 -1.63 -8.14
N TYR A 71 -2.70 -1.67 -7.38
CA TYR A 71 -2.66 -1.68 -5.92
C TYR A 71 -3.29 -2.95 -5.34
N VAL A 72 -2.93 -3.24 -4.10
CA VAL A 72 -3.59 -4.22 -3.24
C VAL A 72 -3.78 -3.60 -1.86
N LEU A 73 -5.00 -3.62 -1.35
CA LEU A 73 -5.31 -3.10 -0.03
C LEU A 73 -4.93 -4.13 1.03
N VAL A 74 -4.23 -3.70 2.08
CA VAL A 74 -3.84 -4.54 3.22
C VAL A 74 -4.52 -3.98 4.46
N GLY A 75 -5.44 -4.74 5.02
CA GLY A 75 -6.26 -4.33 6.17
C GLY A 75 -6.48 -5.46 7.17
N LEU A 76 -7.11 -5.13 8.29
CA LEU A 76 -7.61 -6.13 9.24
C LEU A 76 -9.02 -6.57 8.87
N SER A 77 -9.39 -7.78 9.28
CA SER A 77 -10.74 -8.32 9.15
C SER A 77 -11.80 -7.31 9.61
N SER A 78 -12.64 -6.88 8.68
CA SER A 78 -13.72 -5.90 8.93
C SER A 78 -14.76 -5.97 7.82
N ASP A 79 -16.01 -5.60 8.15
CA ASP A 79 -17.09 -5.52 7.16
C ASP A 79 -16.74 -4.55 6.02
N TYR A 80 -16.05 -3.46 6.34
CA TYR A 80 -15.57 -2.49 5.36
C TYR A 80 -14.57 -3.12 4.37
N LEU A 81 -13.55 -3.84 4.86
CA LEU A 81 -12.58 -4.52 3.99
C LEU A 81 -13.26 -5.57 3.09
N PHE A 82 -14.22 -6.32 3.63
CA PHE A 82 -14.99 -7.29 2.85
C PHE A 82 -15.94 -6.64 1.84
N ASP A 83 -16.51 -5.46 2.15
CA ASP A 83 -17.27 -4.66 1.18
C ASP A 83 -16.41 -4.21 0.00
N LEU A 84 -15.19 -3.75 0.27
CA LEU A 84 -14.22 -3.40 -0.79
C LEU A 84 -13.92 -4.60 -1.70
N ALA A 85 -13.69 -5.77 -1.11
CA ALA A 85 -13.47 -7.01 -1.87
C ALA A 85 -14.67 -7.39 -2.74
N ARG A 86 -15.89 -7.28 -2.19
CA ARG A 86 -17.14 -7.55 -2.93
C ARG A 86 -17.32 -6.59 -4.11
N ARG A 87 -16.82 -5.36 -4.00
CA ARG A 87 -16.81 -4.34 -5.07
C ARG A 87 -15.67 -4.50 -6.07
N GLY A 88 -14.83 -5.53 -5.91
CA GLY A 88 -13.77 -5.88 -6.86
C GLY A 88 -12.40 -5.28 -6.54
N HIS A 89 -12.25 -4.58 -5.42
CA HIS A 89 -10.93 -4.16 -4.95
C HIS A 89 -10.12 -5.39 -4.50
N PRO A 90 -8.85 -5.53 -4.92
CA PRO A 90 -7.98 -6.59 -4.42
C PRO A 90 -7.59 -6.30 -2.96
N VAL A 91 -7.91 -7.23 -2.06
CA VAL A 91 -7.63 -7.08 -0.62
C VAL A 91 -6.85 -8.26 -0.05
N ILE A 92 -6.05 -7.96 0.96
CA ILE A 92 -5.36 -8.93 1.82
C ILE A 92 -5.83 -8.70 3.26
N VAL A 93 -6.33 -9.77 3.87
CA VAL A 93 -6.75 -9.79 5.27
C VAL A 93 -5.56 -10.16 6.14
N ALA A 94 -4.92 -9.15 6.72
CA ALA A 94 -3.59 -9.29 7.30
C ALA A 94 -3.55 -10.14 8.58
N ASP A 95 -4.57 -10.04 9.44
CA ASP A 95 -4.65 -10.85 10.67
C ASP A 95 -4.93 -12.33 10.36
N GLU A 96 -5.76 -12.63 9.36
CA GLU A 96 -5.97 -14.01 8.89
C GLU A 96 -4.69 -14.58 8.23
N LEU A 97 -4.06 -13.79 7.36
CA LEU A 97 -2.82 -14.19 6.69
C LEU A 97 -1.68 -14.38 7.70
N GLY A 98 -1.57 -13.50 8.70
CA GLY A 98 -0.59 -13.61 9.78
C GLY A 98 -0.71 -14.91 10.57
N LYS A 99 -1.95 -15.28 10.95
CA LYS A 99 -2.24 -16.57 11.60
C LYS A 99 -1.85 -17.73 10.69
N ASN A 100 -2.24 -17.68 9.42
CA ASN A 100 -1.94 -18.73 8.46
C ASN A 100 -0.42 -18.88 8.20
N MET A 101 0.34 -17.78 8.18
CA MET A 101 1.81 -17.82 8.09
C MET A 101 2.45 -18.54 9.28
N ARG A 102 1.91 -18.35 10.49
CA ARG A 102 2.35 -19.06 11.70
C ARG A 102 2.04 -20.55 11.62
N ASP A 103 0.84 -20.90 11.16
CA ASP A 103 0.43 -22.30 11.01
C ASP A 103 1.34 -23.04 10.01
N HIS A 104 1.78 -22.35 8.97
CA HIS A 104 2.78 -22.82 8.00
C HIS A 104 4.24 -22.75 8.51
N LYS A 105 4.45 -22.38 9.77
CA LYS A 105 5.78 -22.23 10.41
C LYS A 105 6.71 -21.29 9.65
N LEU A 106 6.16 -20.35 8.88
CA LEU A 106 6.95 -19.32 8.21
C LEU A 106 7.52 -18.34 9.23
N VAL A 107 6.80 -18.13 10.34
CA VAL A 107 7.21 -17.24 11.42
C VAL A 107 6.71 -17.73 12.79
N ASN A 108 7.55 -17.58 13.82
CA ASN A 108 7.25 -17.98 15.20
C ASN A 108 6.90 -16.79 16.13
N SER A 109 6.68 -15.58 15.58
CA SER A 109 6.35 -14.37 16.34
C SER A 109 4.84 -14.07 16.33
N GLN A 110 4.30 -13.34 17.31
CA GLN A 110 2.91 -12.88 17.38
C GLN A 110 2.45 -12.21 16.08
N ASP A 111 1.14 -12.23 15.81
CA ASP A 111 0.57 -11.68 14.58
C ASP A 111 0.94 -10.19 14.49
N ASN A 112 1.75 -9.85 13.49
CA ASN A 112 2.28 -8.51 13.34
C ASN A 112 2.11 -8.05 11.90
N ILE A 113 1.41 -6.93 11.72
CA ILE A 113 1.14 -6.35 10.40
C ILE A 113 2.42 -6.08 9.60
N LEU A 114 3.51 -5.72 10.26
CA LEU A 114 4.82 -5.45 9.64
C LEU A 114 5.39 -6.71 9.01
N LEU A 115 5.23 -7.85 9.68
CA LEU A 115 5.68 -9.14 9.21
C LEU A 115 4.87 -9.60 8.00
N VAL A 116 3.56 -9.33 8.00
CA VAL A 116 2.70 -9.54 6.84
C VAL A 116 3.18 -8.67 5.68
N LYS A 117 3.38 -7.36 5.89
CA LYS A 117 3.92 -6.46 4.84
C LYS A 117 5.26 -6.96 4.28
N ALA A 118 6.17 -7.44 5.14
CA ALA A 118 7.45 -8.02 4.72
C ALA A 118 7.29 -9.32 3.91
N TYR A 119 6.33 -10.17 4.28
CA TYR A 119 5.98 -11.38 3.54
C TYR A 119 5.41 -11.06 2.16
N LEU A 120 4.50 -10.09 2.06
CA LEU A 120 3.94 -9.64 0.79
C LEU A 120 5.02 -9.05 -0.12
N MET A 121 5.92 -8.24 0.43
CA MET A 121 7.09 -7.72 -0.30
C MET A 121 7.96 -8.86 -0.83
N LYS A 122 8.32 -9.84 0.02
CA LYS A 122 9.07 -11.04 -0.39
C LYS A 122 8.39 -11.75 -1.54
N LYS A 123 7.07 -11.98 -1.45
CA LYS A 123 6.29 -12.69 -2.47
C LYS A 123 6.25 -11.94 -3.79
N CYS A 124 6.07 -10.62 -3.79
CA CYS A 124 6.15 -9.82 -5.01
C CYS A 124 7.53 -9.98 -5.68
N LEU A 125 8.61 -9.87 -4.92
CA LEU A 125 9.97 -10.02 -5.44
C LEU A 125 10.25 -11.43 -5.99
N GLU A 126 9.82 -12.49 -5.29
CA GLU A 126 9.90 -13.88 -5.77
C GLU A 126 9.24 -14.05 -7.15
N HIS A 127 8.12 -13.36 -7.38
CA HIS A 127 7.38 -13.40 -8.64
C HIS A 127 7.88 -12.41 -9.70
N GLY A 128 9.02 -11.74 -9.49
CA GLY A 128 9.57 -10.83 -10.50
C GLY A 128 8.92 -9.44 -10.52
N LEU A 129 8.16 -9.09 -9.49
CA LEU A 129 7.45 -7.82 -9.40
C LEU A 129 8.20 -6.84 -8.50
N ASN A 130 8.32 -5.60 -8.97
CA ASN A 130 8.66 -4.47 -8.12
C ASN A 130 7.51 -4.22 -7.15
N VAL A 131 7.83 -3.71 -5.98
CA VAL A 131 6.82 -3.49 -4.95
C VAL A 131 7.02 -2.16 -4.24
N TRP A 132 5.92 -1.44 -4.10
CA TRP A 132 5.78 -0.30 -3.20
C TRP A 132 5.02 -0.75 -1.97
N THR A 133 5.46 -0.36 -0.78
CA THR A 133 4.62 -0.38 0.41
C THR A 133 4.33 1.06 0.79
N VAL A 134 3.06 1.40 0.88
CA VAL A 134 2.60 2.73 1.31
C VAL A 134 1.46 2.56 2.30
N ASP A 135 1.25 3.58 3.12
CA ASP A 135 0.14 3.65 4.04
C ASP A 135 -0.89 4.67 3.56
N ALA A 136 -2.12 4.54 4.06
CA ALA A 136 -3.24 5.44 3.73
C ALA A 136 -3.11 6.86 4.33
N ASN A 137 -1.88 7.31 4.61
CA ASN A 137 -1.52 8.67 5.05
C ASN A 137 -0.89 9.46 3.91
N VAL A 138 -1.10 9.00 2.68
CA VAL A 138 -0.56 9.57 1.46
C VAL A 138 -1.68 9.65 0.44
N LEU A 139 -1.76 10.77 -0.27
CA LEU A 139 -2.55 10.92 -1.50
C LEU A 139 -1.63 11.30 -2.64
N PHE A 140 -1.75 10.61 -3.76
CA PHE A 140 -1.01 10.96 -4.97
C PHE A 140 -1.68 12.15 -5.66
N VAL A 141 -0.83 13.03 -6.22
CA VAL A 141 -1.26 14.21 -6.99
C VAL A 141 -1.33 13.90 -8.49
N ASN A 142 -0.54 12.92 -8.94
CA ASN A 142 -0.51 12.43 -10.33
C ASN A 142 -0.24 10.92 -10.39
N ASP A 143 -0.41 10.34 -11.58
CA ASP A 143 -0.24 8.93 -11.89
C ASP A 143 1.19 8.54 -12.27
N ASP A 144 2.09 9.51 -12.47
CA ASP A 144 3.54 9.32 -12.58
C ASP A 144 4.15 9.04 -11.20
N ILE A 145 3.70 7.93 -10.63
CA ILE A 145 4.10 7.42 -9.32
C ILE A 145 5.46 6.76 -9.50
N PHE A 146 6.49 7.59 -9.37
CA PHE A 146 7.86 7.17 -9.09
C PHE A 146 8.50 6.26 -10.16
N HIS A 147 7.92 6.16 -11.36
CA HIS A 147 8.52 5.34 -12.40
C HIS A 147 9.89 5.91 -12.80
N ARG A 148 10.02 7.23 -12.95
CA ARG A 148 11.28 7.86 -13.40
C ARG A 148 12.33 8.01 -12.31
N GLU A 149 11.95 8.42 -11.09
CA GLU A 149 12.92 8.70 -10.02
C GLU A 149 13.70 7.46 -9.55
N PHE A 150 13.12 6.28 -9.77
CA PHE A 150 13.68 5.02 -9.29
C PHE A 150 14.21 4.14 -10.42
N THR A 151 13.84 4.34 -11.69
CA THR A 151 14.44 3.62 -12.82
C THR A 151 15.91 3.96 -13.04
N ASP A 152 16.29 5.22 -12.82
CA ASP A 152 17.63 5.71 -13.18
C ASP A 152 18.69 5.44 -12.09
N SER A 153 18.29 4.78 -11.00
CA SER A 153 19.16 4.47 -9.86
C SER A 153 19.72 3.05 -9.95
N THR A 154 20.94 2.87 -9.46
CA THR A 154 21.59 1.55 -9.30
C THR A 154 21.13 0.81 -8.04
N ASN A 155 20.42 1.48 -7.14
CA ASN A 155 19.92 0.88 -5.89
C ASN A 155 18.64 0.09 -6.14
N ASP A 156 18.50 -1.02 -5.42
CA ASP A 156 17.29 -1.86 -5.47
C ASP A 156 16.27 -1.52 -4.39
N PHE A 157 16.70 -0.89 -3.29
CA PHE A 157 15.85 -0.60 -2.14
C PHE A 157 15.88 0.88 -1.80
N PHE A 158 14.70 1.43 -1.50
CA PHE A 158 14.54 2.83 -1.12
C PHE A 158 13.52 2.96 -0.01
N ALA A 159 13.76 3.90 0.91
CA ALA A 159 12.90 4.11 2.06
C ALA A 159 12.66 5.60 2.32
N GLY A 160 11.39 5.97 2.48
CA GLY A 160 10.91 7.22 3.05
C GLY A 160 10.39 6.95 4.45
N LYS A 161 11.13 7.39 5.47
CA LYS A 161 10.82 7.06 6.87
C LYS A 161 9.58 7.80 7.40
N ALA A 162 9.38 9.08 7.11
CA ALA A 162 8.18 9.78 7.60
C ALA A 162 6.90 9.31 6.89
N LEU A 163 7.04 8.79 5.66
CA LEU A 163 5.94 8.27 4.84
C LEU A 163 5.56 6.81 5.14
N ASP A 164 6.36 6.09 5.92
CA ASP A 164 6.36 4.62 5.97
C ASP A 164 6.35 3.99 4.57
N LEU A 165 7.14 4.58 3.67
CA LEU A 165 7.16 4.24 2.26
C LEU A 165 8.44 3.45 1.96
N LEU A 166 8.27 2.29 1.33
CA LEU A 166 9.37 1.45 0.88
C LEU A 166 9.17 1.11 -0.60
N PHE A 167 10.25 1.15 -1.36
CA PHE A 167 10.31 0.58 -2.70
C PHE A 167 11.36 -0.52 -2.74
N ALA A 168 11.00 -1.65 -3.35
CA ALA A 168 11.93 -2.70 -3.69
C ALA A 168 11.79 -3.07 -5.17
N ARG A 169 12.89 -2.94 -5.90
CA ARG A 169 13.02 -3.37 -7.29
C ARG A 169 13.22 -4.88 -7.35
N SER A 170 12.56 -5.55 -8.29
CA SER A 170 12.75 -6.98 -8.55
C SER A 170 14.02 -7.26 -9.35
N SER A 171 15.18 -7.01 -8.74
CA SER A 171 16.47 -7.38 -9.30
C SER A 171 16.86 -8.80 -8.89
N SER A 172 17.85 -9.38 -9.57
CA SER A 172 18.45 -10.64 -9.14
C SER A 172 19.07 -10.56 -7.74
N ALA A 173 19.58 -9.39 -7.35
CA ALA A 173 20.15 -9.17 -6.01
C ALA A 173 19.04 -9.10 -4.96
N ALA A 174 17.98 -8.32 -5.19
CA ALA A 174 16.85 -8.23 -4.28
C ALA A 174 16.16 -9.58 -4.06
N LYS A 175 16.00 -10.39 -5.12
CA LYS A 175 15.48 -11.76 -5.01
C LYS A 175 16.35 -12.65 -4.12
N LYS A 176 17.68 -12.54 -4.21
CA LYS A 176 18.61 -13.26 -3.33
C LYS A 176 18.50 -12.81 -1.87
N VAL A 177 18.29 -11.52 -1.64
CA VAL A 177 18.11 -10.96 -0.29
C VAL A 177 16.91 -11.57 0.42
N VAL A 178 15.79 -11.71 -0.29
CA VAL A 178 14.55 -12.25 0.26
C VAL A 178 14.43 -13.77 0.08
N ALA A 179 15.42 -14.43 -0.52
CA ALA A 179 15.37 -15.86 -0.80
C ALA A 179 15.35 -16.71 0.48
N GLY A 180 14.53 -17.75 0.48
CA GLY A 180 14.39 -18.70 1.59
C GLY A 180 13.64 -18.14 2.80
N ASP A 181 13.54 -18.96 3.83
CA ASP A 181 12.69 -18.64 5.00
C ASP A 181 13.40 -17.76 6.05
N GLY A 182 14.73 -17.64 5.94
CA GLY A 182 15.55 -16.87 6.88
C GLY A 182 15.27 -15.36 6.88
N PHE A 183 14.78 -14.79 5.77
CA PHE A 183 14.45 -13.36 5.69
C PHE A 183 13.36 -12.97 6.70
N LEU A 184 12.24 -13.69 6.70
CA LEU A 184 11.11 -13.39 7.59
C LEU A 184 11.47 -13.65 9.05
N ALA A 185 12.26 -14.68 9.32
CA ALA A 185 12.77 -14.95 10.67
C ALA A 185 13.65 -13.80 11.19
N LYS A 186 14.50 -13.22 10.34
CA LYS A 186 15.31 -12.03 10.67
C LYS A 186 14.43 -10.81 10.95
N VAL A 187 13.42 -10.56 10.10
CA VAL A 187 12.44 -9.48 10.30
C VAL A 187 11.71 -9.65 11.63
N ALA A 188 11.17 -10.85 11.90
CA ALA A 188 10.46 -11.15 13.14
C ALA A 188 11.35 -10.97 14.38
N THR A 189 12.60 -11.43 14.31
CA THR A 189 13.58 -11.24 15.39
C THR A 189 13.86 -9.77 15.63
N TYR A 190 13.96 -8.96 14.56
CA TYR A 190 14.17 -7.53 14.68
C TYR A 190 12.98 -6.84 15.32
N ILE A 191 11.76 -7.11 14.84
CA ILE A 191 10.51 -6.56 15.38
C ILE A 191 10.41 -6.87 16.88
N ASN A 192 10.67 -8.10 17.30
CA ASN A 192 10.57 -8.49 18.71
C ASN A 192 11.61 -7.84 19.63
N ARG A 193 12.70 -7.30 19.07
CA ARG A 193 13.74 -6.59 19.83
C ARG A 193 13.49 -5.09 19.95
N VAL A 194 12.70 -4.53 19.05
CA VAL A 194 12.40 -3.09 19.02
C VAL A 194 11.13 -2.85 19.83
N GLU A 195 11.17 -1.87 20.73
CA GLU A 195 9.99 -1.49 21.53
C GLU A 195 8.78 -1.15 20.63
N PRO A 196 7.54 -1.46 21.06
CA PRO A 196 6.34 -1.25 20.26
C PRO A 196 6.20 0.17 19.70
N GLU A 197 6.60 1.19 20.47
CA GLU A 197 6.52 2.60 20.10
C GLU A 197 7.43 2.96 18.90
N ASN A 198 8.54 2.25 18.71
CA ASN A 198 9.47 2.45 17.60
C ASN A 198 9.18 1.54 16.40
N SER A 199 8.19 0.67 16.50
CA SER A 199 7.98 -0.45 15.57
C SER A 199 6.94 -0.18 14.47
N SER A 200 6.18 0.91 14.51
CA SER A 200 5.03 1.10 13.62
C SER A 200 5.36 1.34 12.13
N ASN A 201 6.64 1.43 11.77
CA ASN A 201 7.12 1.83 10.45
C ASN A 201 7.92 0.70 9.77
N ILE A 202 7.29 0.01 8.81
CA ILE A 202 7.92 -1.10 8.10
C ILE A 202 9.12 -0.64 7.27
N ALA A 203 9.05 0.56 6.68
CA ALA A 203 10.13 1.09 5.85
C ALA A 203 11.41 1.28 6.69
N GLN A 204 11.29 1.78 7.93
CA GLN A 204 12.41 1.94 8.84
C GLN A 204 12.95 0.59 9.33
N VAL A 205 12.07 -0.35 9.69
CA VAL A 205 12.45 -1.71 10.11
C VAL A 205 13.24 -2.41 9.01
N LEU A 206 12.69 -2.47 7.80
CA LEU A 206 13.34 -3.13 6.68
C LEU A 206 14.60 -2.40 6.24
N ALA A 207 14.60 -1.06 6.20
CA ALA A 207 15.81 -0.31 5.86
C ALA A 207 16.96 -0.59 6.84
N LYS A 208 16.69 -0.61 8.15
CA LYS A 208 17.71 -0.92 9.17
C LYS A 208 18.20 -2.37 9.02
N LEU A 209 17.28 -3.33 8.86
CA LEU A 209 17.64 -4.74 8.71
C LEU A 209 18.49 -4.98 7.45
N LEU A 210 18.11 -4.39 6.32
CA LEU A 210 18.83 -4.52 5.05
C LEU A 210 20.25 -3.94 5.17
N ASN A 211 20.38 -2.74 5.73
CA ASN A 211 21.70 -2.12 5.96
C ASN A 211 22.59 -2.96 6.90
N GLN A 212 22.02 -3.56 7.96
CA GLN A 212 22.76 -4.48 8.85
C GLN A 212 23.28 -5.74 8.14
N ASN A 213 22.64 -6.14 7.03
CA ASN A 213 23.07 -7.26 6.19
C ASN A 213 23.91 -6.79 4.98
N GLY A 214 24.42 -5.55 4.99
CA GLY A 214 25.29 -5.01 3.93
C GLY A 214 24.57 -4.61 2.64
N ILE A 215 23.24 -4.49 2.67
CA ILE A 215 22.43 -4.12 1.50
C ILE A 215 22.13 -2.63 1.60
N ALA A 216 22.58 -1.86 0.60
CA ALA A 216 22.35 -0.44 0.54
C ALA A 216 20.86 -0.13 0.34
N VAL A 217 20.32 0.73 1.21
CA VAL A 217 18.96 1.28 1.07
C VAL A 217 19.07 2.79 0.90
N LYS A 218 18.61 3.31 -0.23
CA LYS A 218 18.66 4.74 -0.53
C LYS A 218 17.50 5.47 0.15
N THR A 219 17.81 6.47 0.96
CA THR A 219 16.79 7.32 1.59
C THR A 219 16.13 8.22 0.56
N ILE A 220 14.81 8.32 0.60
CA ILE A 220 14.03 9.23 -0.24
C ILE A 220 14.02 10.61 0.41
N ALA A 221 14.32 11.65 -0.39
CA ALA A 221 14.16 13.03 0.05
C ALA A 221 12.67 13.40 0.02
N GLU A 222 11.96 13.10 1.10
CA GLU A 222 10.48 13.20 1.16
C GLU A 222 9.96 14.60 0.86
N SER A 223 10.67 15.65 1.30
CA SER A 223 10.33 17.04 0.98
C SER A 223 10.51 17.39 -0.49
N ALA A 224 11.35 16.68 -1.23
CA ALA A 224 11.50 16.87 -2.67
C ALA A 224 10.29 16.27 -3.42
N VAL A 225 9.78 15.14 -2.93
CA VAL A 225 8.80 14.31 -3.62
C VAL A 225 7.36 14.61 -3.17
N GLY A 226 7.16 14.99 -1.92
CA GLY A 226 5.85 15.21 -1.32
C GLY A 226 5.73 16.49 -0.51
N MET A 227 4.49 16.88 -0.25
CA MET A 227 4.14 17.94 0.68
C MET A 227 3.60 17.32 1.98
N LYS A 228 4.20 17.67 3.11
CA LYS A 228 3.68 17.28 4.42
C LYS A 228 2.53 18.23 4.79
N ILE A 229 1.37 17.68 5.16
CA ILE A 229 0.35 18.42 5.91
C ILE A 229 0.80 18.44 7.37
N ASP A 230 0.95 19.63 7.91
CA ASP A 230 1.30 19.85 9.32
C ASP A 230 0.31 20.84 9.96
N ASP A 231 0.28 20.86 11.28
CA ASP A 231 -0.66 21.65 12.07
C ASP A 231 -0.39 23.17 11.96
N ARG A 232 0.85 23.53 11.59
CA ARG A 232 1.40 24.88 11.78
C ARG A 232 1.44 25.77 10.54
N ASP A 233 1.28 25.22 9.34
CA ASP A 233 1.49 25.96 8.10
C ASP A 233 0.18 26.26 7.36
N SER A 234 0.09 27.45 6.76
CA SER A 234 -0.94 27.77 5.77
C SER A 234 -0.61 27.02 4.48
N VAL A 235 -1.35 25.95 4.22
CA VAL A 235 -1.16 25.11 3.05
C VAL A 235 -1.78 25.81 1.83
N SER A 236 -0.97 26.25 0.86
CA SER A 236 -1.47 26.76 -0.42
C SER A 236 -1.41 25.67 -1.50
N SER A 237 -2.34 25.72 -2.45
CA SER A 237 -2.34 24.82 -3.62
C SER A 237 -1.08 24.99 -4.49
N GLU A 238 -0.45 26.17 -4.45
CA GLU A 238 0.83 26.44 -5.12
C GLU A 238 1.97 25.57 -4.57
N ALA A 239 1.91 25.20 -3.28
CA ALA A 239 2.90 24.33 -2.65
C ALA A 239 2.82 22.87 -3.15
N LEU A 240 1.74 22.49 -3.82
CA LEU A 240 1.60 21.19 -4.52
C LEU A 240 2.29 21.18 -5.88
N SER A 241 2.67 22.35 -6.42
CA SER A 241 3.31 22.42 -7.73
C SER A 241 4.63 21.65 -7.72
N GLY A 242 4.76 20.70 -8.65
CA GLY A 242 5.91 19.81 -8.75
C GLY A 242 5.97 18.69 -7.71
N LYS A 243 5.01 18.59 -6.79
CA LYS A 243 4.91 17.48 -5.82
C LYS A 243 4.18 16.30 -6.44
N LYS A 244 4.58 15.10 -6.02
CA LYS A 244 3.98 13.82 -6.44
C LYS A 244 2.90 13.34 -5.49
N MET A 245 3.00 13.74 -4.23
CA MET A 245 2.08 13.30 -3.19
C MET A 245 1.93 14.33 -2.08
N VAL A 246 0.86 14.17 -1.33
CA VAL A 246 0.61 14.85 -0.04
C VAL A 246 0.56 13.79 1.03
N TYR A 247 1.14 14.07 2.19
CA TYR A 247 1.20 13.11 3.29
C TYR A 247 1.04 13.75 4.66
N TRP A 248 0.66 12.95 5.65
CA TRP A 248 0.42 13.42 7.02
C TRP A 248 0.83 12.40 8.08
N SER A 249 0.85 12.85 9.34
CA SER A 249 1.09 11.98 10.51
C SER A 249 -0.16 11.16 10.81
N ARG A 250 0.00 9.90 11.23
CA ARG A 250 -1.14 9.01 11.57
C ARG A 250 -1.92 9.52 12.79
N GLU A 251 -1.28 10.32 13.63
CA GLU A 251 -1.84 10.90 14.86
C GLU A 251 -2.65 12.18 14.60
N MET A 252 -2.71 12.65 13.35
CA MET A 252 -3.45 13.85 12.98
C MET A 252 -4.95 13.64 13.17
N SER A 253 -5.64 14.63 13.77
CA SER A 253 -7.10 14.60 13.93
C SER A 253 -7.79 14.45 12.55
N PRO A 254 -8.78 13.54 12.42
CA PRO A 254 -9.54 13.38 11.18
C PRO A 254 -10.23 14.66 10.71
N GLU A 255 -10.75 15.48 11.64
CA GLU A 255 -11.42 16.74 11.35
C GLU A 255 -10.44 17.76 10.75
N PHE A 256 -9.26 17.87 11.37
CA PHE A 256 -8.21 18.75 10.88
C PHE A 256 -7.69 18.29 9.51
N LEU A 257 -7.39 16.99 9.36
CA LEU A 257 -6.95 16.40 8.10
C LEU A 257 -7.95 16.68 6.98
N ARG A 258 -9.24 16.42 7.24
CA ARG A 258 -10.31 16.68 6.27
C ARG A 258 -10.31 18.14 5.84
N LYS A 259 -10.29 19.08 6.79
CA LYS A 259 -10.26 20.51 6.50
C LYS A 259 -9.07 20.88 5.60
N ARG A 260 -7.87 20.38 5.89
CA ARG A 260 -6.67 20.62 5.08
C ARG A 260 -6.76 20.01 3.68
N LEU A 261 -7.31 18.80 3.57
CA LEU A 261 -7.56 18.18 2.28
C LEU A 261 -8.63 18.91 1.47
N GLU A 262 -9.66 19.49 2.12
CA GLU A 262 -10.64 20.35 1.46
C GLU A 262 -10.00 21.64 0.94
N GLU A 263 -9.16 22.31 1.74
CA GLU A 263 -8.37 23.50 1.34
C GLU A 263 -7.48 23.21 0.11
N LEU A 264 -6.92 21.99 0.03
CA LEU A 264 -6.12 21.52 -1.11
C LEU A 264 -6.94 21.00 -2.29
N SER A 265 -8.27 20.97 -2.21
CA SER A 265 -9.13 20.29 -3.20
C SER A 265 -8.81 18.80 -3.40
N MET A 266 -8.29 18.16 -2.35
CA MET A 266 -7.94 16.74 -2.27
C MET A 266 -8.92 15.92 -1.41
N TRP A 267 -9.95 16.53 -0.83
CA TRP A 267 -11.08 15.83 -0.23
C TRP A 267 -12.21 15.64 -1.26
N VAL A 268 -12.27 14.45 -1.84
CA VAL A 268 -13.06 14.11 -3.03
C VAL A 268 -14.21 13.16 -2.73
N VAL A 269 -14.51 12.93 -1.44
CA VAL A 269 -15.68 12.17 -0.99
C VAL A 269 -16.75 13.07 -0.41
N ASP A 270 -18.00 12.68 -0.58
CA ASP A 270 -19.17 13.38 -0.04
C ASP A 270 -19.20 13.30 1.49
N GLY A 271 -19.65 14.38 2.13
CA GLY A 271 -19.67 14.49 3.58
C GLY A 271 -20.76 13.66 4.27
N ALA A 272 -21.81 13.27 3.54
CA ALA A 272 -22.97 12.56 4.09
C ALA A 272 -22.79 11.03 4.08
N ASP A 273 -22.23 10.47 3.00
CA ASP A 273 -22.13 9.02 2.80
C ASP A 273 -20.72 8.53 2.43
N SER A 274 -19.73 9.43 2.35
CA SER A 274 -18.36 9.15 1.93
C SER A 274 -18.23 8.53 0.52
N SER A 275 -19.25 8.70 -0.34
CA SER A 275 -19.17 8.31 -1.75
C SER A 275 -18.23 9.24 -2.52
N CYS A 276 -17.65 8.79 -3.64
CA CYS A 276 -16.84 9.67 -4.49
C CYS A 276 -17.73 10.78 -5.08
N LYS A 277 -17.30 12.04 -5.00
CA LYS A 277 -18.02 13.22 -5.55
C LYS A 277 -18.20 13.16 -7.07
N ALA A 278 -17.42 12.33 -7.75
CA ALA A 278 -17.50 12.13 -9.20
C ALA A 278 -17.16 10.68 -9.56
N VAL A 279 -17.81 10.18 -10.61
CA VAL A 279 -17.45 8.92 -11.27
C VAL A 279 -16.55 9.26 -12.45
N VAL A 280 -15.39 8.59 -12.56
CA VAL A 280 -14.43 8.78 -13.65
C VAL A 280 -14.30 7.48 -14.43
N CYS A 281 -14.63 7.52 -15.72
CA CYS A 281 -14.52 6.37 -16.61
C CYS A 281 -13.35 6.54 -17.56
N HIS A 282 -12.35 5.67 -17.41
CA HIS A 282 -11.17 5.64 -18.29
C HIS A 282 -11.48 4.83 -19.54
N GLN A 283 -10.93 5.26 -20.67
CA GLN A 283 -10.95 4.42 -21.88
C GLN A 283 -10.16 3.14 -21.61
N GLN A 284 -10.71 2.00 -22.05
CA GLN A 284 -10.04 0.71 -21.92
C GLN A 284 -8.77 0.74 -22.77
N SER A 285 -7.62 0.53 -22.12
CA SER A 285 -6.30 0.38 -22.76
C SER A 285 -6.05 -1.06 -23.18
#